data_AF-A0A9X3WB23-F1
#
_entry.id   AF-A0A9X3WB23-F1
#
_cell.length_a   1.000
_cell.length_b   1.000
_cell.length_c   1.000
_cell.angle_alpha   90.00
_cell.angle_beta   90.00
_cell.angle_gamma   90.00
#
_symmetry.space_group_name_H-M   'P 1'
#
loop_
_entity.id
_entity.type
_entity.pdbx_description
1 polymer ?
#
loop_
_entity_poly.entity_id
_entity_poly.type
_entity_poly.pdbx_seq_one_letter_code
_entity_poly.pdbx_strand_id
1 'polypeptide(L)'
;MGERTQLFINVTDENNEKLLGTVIHYQWGIKTKMLLDALHIATNLPMWLYDVTNEQEKEKYRDLDYVLTNCVGLHNPKKARLLRSEIFKLVDDNHEAMNISETNDTFVDYLNKLLINYPENQRQKLLLEPRIGNDIECLEYEILDAYNATYKDFKDQCDNNDGFMIMDVKYNNQSDLDKDSFGSQNNLEKIRFGFILSDDGNPTKPVTLEEYAKLPINNLSDKFINSYKGLLQSLDIGFLSIDEVKSKLEL
;
A
#
# COMPACT_ATOMS: atom_id res chain seq x y z
N MET A 1 -23.76 1.30 0.14
CA MET A 1 -23.21 1.52 1.49
C MET A 1 -21.71 1.37 1.31
N GLY A 2 -20.98 2.48 1.40
CA GLY A 2 -19.63 2.60 0.85
C GLY A 2 -18.54 2.50 1.92
N GLU A 3 -17.33 2.29 1.43
CA GLU A 3 -16.06 2.45 2.14
C GLU A 3 -16.02 3.77 2.92
N ARG A 4 -15.28 3.79 4.03
CA ARG A 4 -15.25 4.97 4.93
C ARG A 4 -13.86 5.41 5.32
N THR A 5 -12.86 4.52 5.28
CA THR A 5 -11.49 4.88 5.64
C THR A 5 -10.52 4.13 4.74
N GLN A 6 -9.35 4.72 4.50
CA GLN A 6 -8.29 4.11 3.69
C GLN A 6 -6.96 4.13 4.43
N LEU A 7 -6.21 3.04 4.26
CA LEU A 7 -4.78 3.00 4.59
C LEU A 7 -3.97 3.13 3.31
N PHE A 8 -3.32 4.28 3.12
CA PHE A 8 -2.33 4.48 2.08
C PHE A 8 -0.96 4.00 2.56
N ILE A 9 -0.35 3.08 1.82
CA ILE A 9 0.98 2.55 2.11
C ILE A 9 1.92 3.01 1.01
N ASN A 10 2.91 3.82 1.40
CA ASN A 10 3.98 4.29 0.54
C ASN A 10 5.29 3.62 0.94
N VAL A 11 5.90 2.87 0.02
CA VAL A 11 7.19 2.20 0.23
C VAL A 11 8.21 2.78 -0.71
N THR A 12 9.29 3.30 -0.14
CA THR A 12 10.44 3.86 -0.87
C THR A 12 11.72 3.18 -0.42
N ASP A 13 12.76 3.22 -1.26
CA ASP A 13 14.09 2.78 -0.88
C ASP A 13 14.86 3.90 -0.14
N GLU A 14 16.14 3.63 0.18
CA GLU A 14 17.04 4.56 0.84
C GLU A 14 17.31 5.86 0.05
N ASN A 15 17.16 5.81 -1.27
CA ASN A 15 17.32 6.90 -2.23
C ASN A 15 16.01 7.67 -2.46
N ASN A 16 14.92 7.27 -1.81
CA ASN A 16 13.55 7.74 -2.03
C ASN A 16 12.96 7.34 -3.38
N GLU A 17 13.50 6.31 -4.04
CA GLU A 17 12.88 5.71 -5.21
C GLU A 17 11.65 4.90 -4.80
N LYS A 18 10.58 4.96 -5.61
CA LYS A 18 9.33 4.25 -5.34
C LYS A 18 9.52 2.75 -5.50
N LEU A 19 9.18 2.00 -4.45
CA LEU A 19 9.11 0.53 -4.49
C LEU A 19 7.66 0.03 -4.61
N LEU A 20 6.73 0.69 -3.93
CA LEU A 20 5.29 0.39 -4.00
C LEU A 20 4.49 1.56 -3.48
N GLY A 21 3.37 1.88 -4.14
CA GLY A 21 2.30 2.68 -3.56
C GLY A 21 0.98 1.93 -3.70
N THR A 22 0.29 1.68 -2.59
CA THR A 22 -1.00 0.95 -2.61
C THR A 22 -1.96 1.50 -1.56
N VAL A 23 -3.25 1.31 -1.80
CA VAL A 23 -4.29 1.60 -0.81
C VAL A 23 -4.98 0.30 -0.36
N ILE A 24 -5.37 0.28 0.91
CA ILE A 24 -6.26 -0.73 1.49
C ILE A 24 -7.56 -0.04 1.91
N HIS A 25 -8.67 -0.59 1.46
CA HIS A 25 -10.00 -0.04 1.64
C HIS A 25 -10.71 -0.71 2.81
N TYR A 26 -11.41 0.09 3.61
CA TYR A 26 -12.14 -0.40 4.77
C TYR A 26 -13.61 0.05 4.73
N GLN A 27 -14.53 -0.91 4.79
CA GLN A 27 -15.97 -0.73 4.56
C GLN A 27 -16.76 -0.08 5.72
N TRP A 28 -16.16 0.08 6.89
CA TRP A 28 -16.83 0.62 8.07
C TRP A 28 -15.89 1.61 8.76
N GLY A 29 -16.41 2.66 9.42
CA GLY A 29 -15.56 3.52 10.24
C GLY A 29 -14.84 2.66 11.25
N ILE A 30 -13.55 2.44 11.04
CA ILE A 30 -12.87 1.38 11.77
C ILE A 30 -12.36 1.94 13.08
N LYS A 31 -13.00 1.48 14.17
CA LYS A 31 -12.51 1.54 15.54
C LYS A 31 -10.99 1.30 15.60
N THR A 32 -10.56 0.04 15.77
CA THR A 32 -9.16 -0.30 16.04
C THR A 32 -8.52 -1.07 14.90
N LYS A 33 -9.31 -1.67 14.01
CA LYS A 33 -8.83 -2.65 13.03
C LYS A 33 -7.84 -2.08 12.00
N MET A 34 -8.04 -0.89 11.42
CA MET A 34 -7.06 -0.27 10.51
C MET A 34 -5.75 0.03 11.23
N LEU A 35 -5.82 0.52 12.48
CA LEU A 35 -4.64 0.76 13.32
C LEU A 35 -3.89 -0.56 13.64
N LEU A 36 -4.62 -1.63 13.92
CA LEU A 36 -4.06 -2.95 14.20
C LEU A 36 -3.49 -3.62 12.96
N ASP A 37 -4.12 -3.46 11.79
CA ASP A 37 -3.62 -3.97 10.51
C ASP A 37 -2.37 -3.22 10.10
N ALA A 38 -2.35 -1.88 10.18
CA ALA A 38 -1.15 -1.09 9.93
C ALA A 38 0.01 -1.51 10.84
N LEU A 39 -0.27 -1.78 12.13
CA LEU A 39 0.72 -2.33 13.06
C LEU A 39 1.18 -3.74 12.67
N HIS A 40 0.26 -4.62 12.27
CA HIS A 40 0.59 -5.98 11.88
C HIS A 40 1.44 -6.00 10.61
N ILE A 41 1.10 -5.18 9.61
CA ILE A 41 1.91 -4.95 8.42
C ILE A 41 3.30 -4.40 8.82
N ALA A 42 3.35 -3.37 9.65
CA ALA A 42 4.62 -2.75 10.05
C ALA A 42 5.56 -3.71 10.77
N THR A 43 5.03 -4.69 11.49
CA THR A 43 5.82 -5.67 12.26
C THR A 43 6.15 -6.94 11.49
N ASN A 44 5.49 -7.20 10.36
CA ASN A 44 5.65 -8.44 9.59
C ASN A 44 6.00 -8.21 8.12
N LEU A 45 6.26 -6.96 7.70
CA LEU A 45 6.67 -6.66 6.34
C LEU A 45 7.94 -7.48 6.00
N PRO A 46 7.93 -8.32 4.94
CA PRO A 46 9.02 -9.24 4.67
C PRO A 46 10.29 -8.47 4.31
N MET A 47 11.29 -8.55 5.18
CA MET A 47 12.51 -7.79 5.01
C MET A 47 13.53 -8.41 4.06
N TRP A 48 13.22 -9.59 3.50
CA TRP A 48 14.13 -10.45 2.75
C TRP A 48 13.59 -10.80 1.37
N LEU A 49 12.89 -9.89 0.70
CA LEU A 49 12.38 -10.16 -0.65
C LEU A 49 13.57 -10.36 -1.61
N TYR A 50 14.07 -11.59 -1.65
CA TYR A 50 15.29 -11.95 -2.33
C TYR A 50 15.10 -11.79 -3.84
N ASP A 51 16.13 -11.23 -4.48
CA ASP A 51 16.17 -11.12 -5.93
C ASP A 51 16.53 -12.46 -6.62
N VAL A 52 16.36 -13.58 -5.92
CA VAL A 52 16.50 -14.92 -6.51
C VAL A 52 15.28 -15.16 -7.38
N THR A 53 15.40 -14.81 -8.65
CA THR A 53 14.37 -15.04 -9.67
C THR A 53 14.70 -16.32 -10.39
N ASN A 54 13.80 -17.30 -10.37
CA ASN A 54 13.94 -18.47 -11.24
C ASN A 54 13.35 -18.13 -12.63
N GLU A 55 13.87 -18.76 -13.69
CA GLU A 55 13.45 -18.44 -15.08
C GLU A 55 11.95 -18.69 -15.31
N GLN A 56 11.35 -19.64 -14.61
CA GLN A 56 9.91 -19.92 -14.70
C GLN A 56 9.06 -18.77 -14.17
N GLU A 57 9.45 -18.13 -13.06
CA GLU A 57 8.77 -16.97 -12.50
C GLU A 57 8.92 -15.77 -13.43
N LYS A 58 10.14 -15.55 -13.96
CA LYS A 58 10.43 -14.48 -14.90
C LYS A 58 9.59 -14.61 -16.18
N GLU A 59 9.45 -15.83 -16.70
CA GLU A 59 8.58 -16.12 -17.83
C GLU A 59 7.10 -15.91 -17.47
N LYS A 60 6.68 -16.41 -16.30
CA LYS A 60 5.30 -16.29 -15.82
C LYS A 60 4.83 -14.84 -15.74
N TYR A 61 5.62 -13.96 -15.13
CA TYR A 61 5.23 -12.57 -14.87
C TYR A 61 5.82 -11.56 -15.87
N ARG A 62 6.41 -12.01 -16.97
CA ARG A 62 7.10 -11.16 -17.95
C ARG A 62 6.27 -9.95 -18.39
N ASP A 63 5.01 -10.18 -18.72
CA ASP A 63 4.15 -9.14 -19.29
C ASP A 63 3.69 -8.15 -18.20
N LEU A 64 3.43 -8.62 -16.98
CA LEU A 64 3.14 -7.76 -15.82
C LEU A 64 4.38 -6.93 -15.42
N ASP A 65 5.55 -7.55 -15.35
CA ASP A 65 6.81 -6.86 -15.01
C ASP A 65 7.16 -5.79 -16.06
N TYR A 66 6.85 -6.06 -17.34
CA TYR A 66 6.97 -5.06 -18.40
C TYR A 66 6.08 -3.84 -18.16
N VAL A 67 4.80 -4.04 -17.82
CA VAL A 67 3.86 -2.94 -17.54
C VAL A 67 4.27 -2.17 -16.27
N LEU A 68 4.60 -2.87 -15.19
CA LEU A 68 5.06 -2.25 -13.95
C LEU A 68 6.32 -1.39 -14.15
N THR A 69 7.25 -1.84 -15.00
CA THR A 69 8.48 -1.09 -15.29
C THR A 69 8.19 0.12 -16.18
N ASN A 70 7.54 -0.09 -17.32
CA ASN A 70 7.48 0.92 -18.37
C ASN A 70 6.29 1.89 -18.23
N CYS A 71 5.26 1.50 -17.50
CA CYS A 71 4.00 2.23 -17.42
C CYS A 71 3.77 2.80 -16.02
N VAL A 72 4.07 1.99 -14.99
CA VAL A 72 4.01 2.46 -13.58
C VAL A 72 5.31 3.16 -13.17
N GLY A 73 6.43 2.84 -13.81
CA GLY A 73 7.74 3.43 -13.48
C GLY A 73 8.44 2.75 -12.31
N LEU A 74 8.12 1.50 -12.01
CA LEU A 74 8.75 0.73 -10.92
C LEU A 74 10.05 0.10 -11.40
N HIS A 75 11.18 0.51 -10.82
CA HIS A 75 12.51 -0.03 -11.18
C HIS A 75 12.69 -1.50 -10.81
N ASN A 76 12.00 -1.99 -9.77
CA ASN A 76 12.01 -3.40 -9.38
C ASN A 76 10.57 -3.95 -9.30
N PRO A 77 9.99 -4.38 -10.44
CA PRO A 77 8.59 -4.81 -10.50
C PRO A 77 8.34 -6.09 -9.70
N LYS A 78 9.30 -7.01 -9.64
CA LYS A 78 9.21 -8.22 -8.82
C LYS A 78 9.07 -7.86 -7.33
N LYS A 79 9.92 -6.97 -6.82
CA LYS A 79 9.86 -6.52 -5.42
C LYS A 79 8.52 -5.86 -5.13
N ALA A 80 7.98 -5.05 -6.04
CA ALA A 80 6.65 -4.44 -5.90
C ALA A 80 5.53 -5.48 -5.80
N ARG A 81 5.51 -6.48 -6.69
CA ARG A 81 4.52 -7.59 -6.66
C ARG A 81 4.57 -8.39 -5.37
N LEU A 82 5.78 -8.70 -4.89
CA LEU A 82 5.97 -9.45 -3.66
C LEU A 82 5.54 -8.63 -2.45
N LEU A 83 5.97 -7.36 -2.35
CA LEU A 83 5.54 -6.44 -1.28
C LEU A 83 4.02 -6.35 -1.20
N ARG A 84 3.36 -6.12 -2.34
CA ARG A 84 1.89 -6.02 -2.39
C ARG A 84 1.23 -7.31 -1.92
N SER A 85 1.68 -8.46 -2.43
CA SER A 85 1.11 -9.76 -2.07
C SER A 85 1.21 -10.03 -0.57
N GLU A 86 2.34 -9.69 0.04
CA GLU A 86 2.60 -9.92 1.46
C GLU A 86 1.82 -8.93 2.34
N ILE A 87 1.74 -7.66 1.95
CA ILE A 87 0.86 -6.67 2.62
C ILE A 87 -0.58 -7.18 2.68
N PHE A 88 -1.13 -7.67 1.57
CA PHE A 88 -2.52 -8.09 1.51
C PHE A 88 -2.78 -9.40 2.26
N LYS A 89 -1.83 -10.35 2.29
CA LYS A 89 -1.92 -11.53 3.17
C LYS A 89 -2.03 -11.15 4.65
N LEU A 90 -1.24 -10.15 5.08
CA LEU A 90 -1.25 -9.67 6.47
C LEU A 90 -2.58 -8.99 6.86
N VAL A 91 -3.35 -8.50 5.88
CA VAL A 91 -4.69 -7.96 6.14
C VAL A 91 -5.77 -9.05 6.08
N ASP A 92 -5.64 -10.01 5.16
CA ASP A 92 -6.66 -11.02 4.83
C ASP A 92 -6.75 -12.21 5.80
N ASP A 93 -5.71 -12.48 6.61
CA ASP A 93 -5.77 -13.44 7.72
C ASP A 93 -6.87 -13.12 8.77
N ASN A 94 -7.60 -12.01 8.58
CA ASN A 94 -8.75 -11.58 9.38
C ASN A 94 -10.09 -11.41 8.60
N HIS A 95 -10.21 -11.92 7.36
CA HIS A 95 -11.47 -12.21 6.64
C HIS A 95 -12.51 -11.06 6.48
N GLU A 96 -12.09 -9.80 6.31
CA GLU A 96 -13.02 -8.71 5.94
C GLU A 96 -12.48 -7.73 4.90
N ALA A 97 -11.26 -7.94 4.37
CA ALA A 97 -10.76 -7.13 3.26
C ALA A 97 -11.33 -7.67 1.94
N MET A 98 -12.34 -7.00 1.40
CA MET A 98 -12.80 -7.23 0.04
C MET A 98 -11.66 -6.94 -0.92
N ASN A 99 -11.00 -7.98 -1.43
CA ASN A 99 -10.60 -8.14 -2.82
C ASN A 99 -9.67 -9.36 -2.93
N ILE A 100 -10.23 -10.53 -3.25
CA ILE A 100 -9.72 -11.51 -4.22
C ILE A 100 -10.85 -12.53 -4.47
N SER A 101 -11.20 -12.70 -5.75
CA SER A 101 -12.26 -13.58 -6.24
C SER A 101 -12.01 -15.06 -5.93
N GLU A 102 -13.08 -15.86 -5.98
CA GLU A 102 -13.25 -17.31 -5.72
C GLU A 102 -12.36 -18.29 -6.55
N THR A 103 -11.22 -17.85 -7.05
CA THR A 103 -10.23 -18.66 -7.76
C THR A 103 -8.98 -18.75 -6.87
N ASN A 104 -8.35 -19.92 -6.75
CA ASN A 104 -7.10 -20.17 -5.99
C ASN A 104 -5.86 -19.36 -6.46
N ASP A 105 -6.06 -18.25 -7.17
CA ASP A 105 -5.06 -17.37 -7.75
C ASP A 105 -4.89 -16.14 -6.87
N THR A 106 -3.65 -15.72 -6.60
CA THR A 106 -3.40 -14.42 -5.96
C THR A 106 -3.89 -13.28 -6.85
N PHE A 107 -4.19 -12.08 -6.32
CA PHE A 107 -4.52 -10.91 -7.14
C PHE A 107 -3.47 -10.63 -8.23
N VAL A 108 -2.20 -10.90 -7.92
CA VAL A 108 -1.08 -10.80 -8.88
C VAL A 108 -1.21 -11.82 -10.00
N ASP A 109 -1.60 -13.06 -9.69
CA ASP A 109 -1.89 -14.10 -10.68
C ASP A 109 -3.10 -13.74 -11.55
N TYR A 110 -4.14 -13.14 -10.96
CA TYR A 110 -5.29 -12.63 -11.69
C TYR A 110 -4.89 -11.56 -12.71
N LEU A 111 -4.18 -10.51 -12.27
CA LEU A 111 -3.69 -9.45 -13.17
C LEU A 111 -2.82 -10.03 -14.29
N ASN A 112 -1.94 -10.98 -13.94
CA ASN A 112 -1.05 -11.60 -14.90
C ASN A 112 -1.82 -12.45 -15.93
N LYS A 113 -2.83 -13.21 -15.50
CA LYS A 113 -3.71 -13.98 -16.41
C LYS A 113 -4.51 -13.06 -17.32
N LEU A 114 -5.01 -11.94 -16.79
CA LEU A 114 -5.68 -10.95 -17.61
C LEU A 114 -4.74 -10.45 -18.70
N LEU A 115 -3.53 -9.99 -18.36
CA LEU A 115 -2.54 -9.50 -19.31
C LEU A 115 -2.13 -10.52 -20.40
N ILE A 116 -2.03 -11.81 -20.05
CA ILE A 116 -1.73 -12.88 -21.03
C ILE A 116 -2.86 -13.02 -22.06
N ASN A 117 -4.11 -12.80 -21.65
CA ASN A 117 -5.27 -12.90 -22.52
C ASN A 117 -5.50 -11.64 -23.39
N TYR A 118 -4.76 -10.55 -23.15
CA TYR A 118 -4.81 -9.35 -23.99
C TYR A 118 -3.93 -9.50 -25.25
N PRO A 119 -4.45 -9.15 -26.45
CA PRO A 119 -3.66 -9.16 -27.68
C PRO A 119 -2.40 -8.29 -27.58
N GLU A 120 -1.25 -8.79 -28.06
CA GLU A 120 0.06 -8.12 -27.92
C GLU A 120 0.11 -6.69 -28.48
N ASN A 121 -0.59 -6.45 -29.59
CA ASN A 121 -0.76 -5.14 -30.21
C ASN A 121 -1.68 -4.19 -29.43
N GLN A 122 -2.54 -4.70 -28.56
CA GLN A 122 -3.40 -3.92 -27.66
C GLN A 122 -2.71 -3.63 -26.32
N ARG A 123 -1.77 -4.47 -25.89
CA ARG A 123 -0.94 -4.23 -24.70
C ARG A 123 -0.15 -2.92 -24.79
N GLN A 124 0.25 -2.49 -25.98
CA GLN A 124 0.89 -1.19 -26.21
C GLN A 124 -0.12 -0.03 -26.35
N LYS A 125 -1.38 -0.30 -26.71
CA LYS A 125 -2.44 0.72 -26.82
C LYS A 125 -3.06 1.10 -25.48
N LEU A 126 -3.08 0.16 -24.53
CA LEU A 126 -3.32 0.45 -23.10
C LEU A 126 -2.33 1.47 -22.52
N LEU A 127 -1.28 1.88 -23.25
CA LEU A 127 -0.18 2.71 -22.73
C LEU A 127 -0.15 4.14 -23.32
N LEU A 128 -1.04 4.49 -24.26
CA LEU A 128 -0.83 5.66 -25.13
C LEU A 128 -2.08 6.52 -25.44
N GLU A 129 -3.30 6.09 -25.14
CA GLU A 129 -4.50 6.84 -25.52
C GLU A 129 -5.23 7.42 -24.30
N PRO A 130 -5.37 8.76 -24.18
CA PRO A 130 -6.26 9.34 -23.20
C PRO A 130 -7.74 9.10 -23.60
N ARG A 131 -8.46 8.38 -22.74
CA ARG A 131 -9.92 8.31 -22.58
C ARG A 131 -10.79 8.47 -23.84
N ILE A 132 -11.34 7.37 -24.37
CA ILE A 132 -12.70 7.35 -24.99
C ILE A 132 -13.36 5.95 -24.82
N GLY A 133 -14.22 5.75 -23.81
CA GLY A 133 -15.28 4.71 -23.82
C GLY A 133 -15.23 3.57 -22.79
N ASN A 134 -16.42 3.04 -22.47
CA ASN A 134 -16.80 2.29 -21.27
C ASN A 134 -16.46 0.78 -21.17
N ASP A 135 -15.66 0.18 -22.07
CA ASP A 135 -15.56 -1.30 -22.11
C ASP A 135 -14.11 -1.88 -22.12
N ILE A 136 -13.07 -1.03 -22.06
CA ILE A 136 -11.64 -1.43 -21.90
C ILE A 136 -11.07 -0.91 -20.56
N GLU A 137 -11.95 -0.41 -19.68
CA GLU A 137 -11.65 0.40 -18.49
C GLU A 137 -11.11 -0.34 -17.26
N CYS A 138 -10.90 -1.67 -17.27
CA CYS A 138 -10.64 -2.38 -16.01
C CYS A 138 -9.15 -2.54 -15.67
N LEU A 139 -8.33 -3.05 -16.60
CA LEU A 139 -7.04 -3.62 -16.20
C LEU A 139 -5.92 -2.59 -15.94
N GLU A 140 -5.82 -1.54 -16.76
CA GLU A 140 -4.80 -0.50 -16.53
C GLU A 140 -5.08 0.24 -15.21
N TYR A 141 -6.34 0.59 -14.96
CA TYR A 141 -6.77 1.19 -13.70
C TYR A 141 -6.53 0.24 -12.52
N GLU A 142 -6.88 -1.04 -12.64
CA GLU A 142 -6.58 -2.03 -11.60
C GLU A 142 -5.07 -2.14 -11.30
N ILE A 143 -4.20 -2.04 -12.31
CA ILE A 143 -2.74 -2.07 -12.11
C ILE A 143 -2.24 -0.76 -11.50
N LEU A 144 -2.70 0.40 -11.98
CA LEU A 144 -2.31 1.70 -11.45
C LEU A 144 -2.80 1.87 -10.01
N ASP A 145 -4.03 1.47 -9.70
CA ASP A 145 -4.56 1.56 -8.36
C ASP A 145 -3.82 0.62 -7.40
N ALA A 146 -3.48 -0.58 -7.88
CA ALA A 146 -2.77 -1.59 -7.09
C ALA A 146 -1.31 -1.24 -6.76
N TYR A 147 -0.61 -0.53 -7.65
CA TYR A 147 0.85 -0.36 -7.58
C TYR A 147 1.34 1.09 -7.60
N ASN A 148 0.49 2.03 -8.03
CA ASN A 148 0.89 3.40 -8.32
C ASN A 148 0.30 4.46 -7.39
N ALA A 149 -0.37 4.12 -6.29
CA ALA A 149 -0.88 5.15 -5.38
C ALA A 149 0.24 6.11 -4.94
N THR A 150 -0.04 7.41 -4.91
CA THR A 150 0.86 8.48 -4.48
C THR A 150 0.17 9.38 -3.47
N TYR A 151 0.92 10.26 -2.80
CA TYR A 151 0.34 11.28 -1.93
C TYR A 151 -0.64 12.23 -2.66
N LYS A 152 -0.60 12.32 -4.00
CA LYS A 152 -1.47 13.21 -4.77
C LYS A 152 -2.82 12.60 -5.12
N ASP A 153 -2.86 11.28 -5.35
CA ASP A 153 -3.98 10.58 -6.00
C ASP A 153 -4.52 9.38 -5.20
N PHE A 154 -3.91 8.98 -4.07
CA PHE A 154 -4.40 7.85 -3.26
C PHE A 154 -5.87 7.99 -2.84
N LYS A 155 -6.34 9.24 -2.67
CA LYS A 155 -7.72 9.58 -2.34
C LYS A 155 -8.70 9.22 -3.46
N ASP A 156 -8.25 9.21 -4.72
CA ASP A 156 -9.12 9.03 -5.89
C ASP A 156 -9.49 7.54 -6.08
N GLN A 157 -8.85 6.64 -5.32
CA GLN A 157 -9.15 5.21 -5.35
C GLN A 157 -10.42 4.84 -4.57
N CYS A 158 -11.01 5.77 -3.81
CA CYS A 158 -12.28 5.57 -3.12
C CYS A 158 -13.15 6.83 -3.18
N ASP A 159 -14.43 6.63 -3.41
CA ASP A 159 -15.45 7.65 -3.60
C ASP A 159 -16.12 8.11 -2.29
N ASN A 160 -15.86 7.43 -1.16
CA ASN A 160 -16.36 7.84 0.16
C ASN A 160 -15.29 7.66 1.24
N ASN A 161 -14.86 8.75 1.86
CA ASN A 161 -13.85 8.66 2.92
C ASN A 161 -14.12 9.68 4.02
N ASP A 162 -14.14 9.20 5.27
CA ASP A 162 -14.27 9.95 6.52
C ASP A 162 -12.88 10.20 7.19
N GLY A 163 -11.82 9.53 6.72
CA GLY A 163 -10.45 9.71 7.19
C GLY A 163 -9.42 8.72 6.62
N PHE A 164 -8.20 9.20 6.46
CA PHE A 164 -7.08 8.44 5.92
C PHE A 164 -6.01 8.18 6.98
N MET A 165 -5.39 7.01 6.89
CA MET A 165 -4.13 6.71 7.53
C MET A 165 -3.04 6.54 6.45
N ILE A 166 -1.87 7.09 6.73
CA ILE A 166 -0.67 6.92 5.92
C ILE A 166 0.28 5.98 6.66
N MET A 167 0.85 5.03 5.95
CA MET A 167 2.01 4.26 6.37
C MET A 167 3.17 4.55 5.41
N ASP A 168 4.11 5.37 5.87
CA ASP A 168 5.30 5.76 5.12
C ASP A 168 6.47 4.86 5.54
N VAL A 169 6.99 4.09 4.58
CA VAL A 169 8.02 3.08 4.79
C VAL A 169 9.26 3.45 3.99
N LYS A 170 10.38 3.65 4.69
CA LYS A 170 11.70 3.77 4.07
C LYS A 170 12.47 2.46 4.26
N TYR A 171 12.66 1.75 3.16
CA TYR A 171 13.37 0.48 3.09
C TYR A 171 14.87 0.75 2.93
N ASN A 172 15.70 0.24 3.85
CA ASN A 172 17.15 0.31 3.71
C ASN A 172 17.62 -0.93 2.93
N ASN A 173 18.31 -0.70 1.82
CA ASN A 173 18.85 -1.76 0.96
C ASN A 173 20.24 -2.21 1.43
N GLN A 174 20.73 -1.76 2.60
CA GLN A 174 22.03 -2.15 3.17
C GLN A 174 22.14 -3.66 3.41
N SER A 175 22.53 -4.27 2.30
CA SER A 175 23.14 -5.55 2.02
C SER A 175 22.40 -6.81 2.47
N ASP A 176 21.94 -7.54 1.45
CA ASP A 176 21.83 -9.00 1.40
C ASP A 176 23.12 -9.77 1.83
N LEU A 177 24.16 -9.08 2.35
CA LEU A 177 25.49 -9.61 2.65
C LEU A 177 25.82 -9.73 4.14
N ASP A 178 25.07 -9.09 5.05
CA ASP A 178 25.26 -9.29 6.50
C ASP A 178 24.40 -10.46 7.04
N LYS A 179 24.32 -11.54 6.25
CA LYS A 179 23.79 -12.84 6.67
C LYS A 179 24.80 -13.59 7.52
N ASP A 180 25.22 -13.03 8.65
CA ASP A 180 25.97 -13.77 9.67
C ASP A 180 25.90 -13.06 11.01
N SER A 181 24.69 -12.92 11.57
CA SER A 181 24.48 -12.87 13.02
C SER A 181 23.00 -12.97 13.36
N PHE A 182 22.66 -13.97 14.17
CA PHE A 182 21.42 -14.00 14.93
C PHE A 182 21.20 -12.63 15.61
N GLY A 183 20.18 -11.88 15.20
CA GLY A 183 19.54 -10.90 16.09
C GLY A 183 19.43 -9.44 15.69
N SER A 184 19.68 -9.03 14.44
CA SER A 184 19.32 -7.66 13.99
C SER A 184 18.38 -7.70 12.80
N GLN A 185 17.08 -7.78 13.09
CA GLN A 185 15.98 -7.90 12.13
C GLN A 185 15.35 -6.54 11.75
N ASN A 186 16.11 -5.44 11.65
CA ASN A 186 15.51 -4.15 11.26
C ASN A 186 16.21 -3.53 10.02
N ASN A 187 15.86 -4.02 8.82
CA ASN A 187 16.23 -3.40 7.53
C ASN A 187 15.27 -2.24 7.16
N LEU A 188 14.43 -1.80 8.10
CA LEU A 188 13.54 -0.66 7.95
C LEU A 188 14.20 0.53 8.64
N GLU A 189 14.68 1.50 7.86
CA GLU A 189 15.29 2.71 8.44
C GLU A 189 14.24 3.57 9.17
N LYS A 190 12.96 3.49 8.76
CA LYS A 190 11.85 4.19 9.42
C LYS A 190 10.50 3.74 8.88
N ILE A 191 9.62 3.23 9.74
CA ILE A 191 8.17 3.20 9.47
C ILE A 191 7.53 4.35 10.23
N ARG A 192 6.66 5.10 9.56
CA ARG A 192 5.95 6.23 10.18
C ARG A 192 4.49 6.25 9.80
N PHE A 193 3.64 6.55 10.77
CA PHE A 193 2.20 6.71 10.54
C PHE A 193 1.77 8.18 10.50
N GLY A 194 0.94 8.53 9.53
CA GLY A 194 0.27 9.83 9.42
C GLY A 194 -1.25 9.66 9.42
N PHE A 195 -1.98 10.72 9.78
CA PHE A 195 -3.44 10.72 9.81
C PHE A 195 -3.99 11.98 9.18
N ILE A 196 -5.06 11.84 8.41
CA ILE A 196 -5.69 12.92 7.68
C ILE A 196 -7.21 12.77 7.82
N LEU A 197 -7.89 13.88 8.12
CA LEU A 197 -9.35 13.96 7.99
C LEU A 197 -9.73 14.39 6.59
N SER A 198 -10.90 13.93 6.17
CA SER A 198 -11.49 14.30 4.90
C SER A 198 -12.74 15.16 5.04
N ASP A 199 -12.96 16.01 4.05
CA ASP A 199 -14.24 16.64 3.77
C ASP A 199 -14.68 16.18 2.36
N ASP A 200 -15.87 15.60 2.26
CA ASP A 200 -16.43 15.05 1.00
C ASP A 200 -15.43 14.15 0.24
N GLY A 201 -14.75 13.26 0.96
CA GLY A 201 -13.75 12.33 0.41
C GLY A 201 -12.39 12.94 0.06
N ASN A 202 -12.17 14.26 0.24
CA ASN A 202 -10.89 14.90 -0.03
C ASN A 202 -10.06 15.07 1.25
N PRO A 203 -8.74 14.78 1.24
CA PRO A 203 -7.85 15.03 2.38
C PRO A 203 -7.70 16.52 2.60
N THR A 204 -8.27 17.05 3.69
CA THR A 204 -8.26 18.49 3.98
C THR A 204 -7.43 18.85 5.19
N LYS A 205 -7.38 17.97 6.19
CA LYS A 205 -6.79 18.31 7.49
C LYS A 205 -5.90 17.20 8.04
N PRO A 206 -4.57 17.33 7.93
CA PRO A 206 -3.66 16.48 8.68
C PRO A 206 -3.84 16.66 10.18
N VAL A 207 -3.86 15.55 10.91
CA VAL A 207 -4.20 15.49 12.34
C VAL A 207 -3.29 14.52 13.09
N THR A 208 -3.28 14.59 14.42
CA THR A 208 -2.59 13.59 15.24
C THR A 208 -3.39 12.29 15.35
N LEU A 209 -2.75 11.23 15.86
CA LEU A 209 -3.45 9.99 16.21
C LEU A 209 -4.60 10.25 17.18
N GLU A 210 -4.40 11.11 18.19
CA GLU A 210 -5.41 11.42 19.21
C GLU A 210 -6.64 12.06 18.57
N GLU A 211 -6.45 13.06 17.72
CA GLU A 211 -7.54 13.72 17.00
C GLU A 211 -8.28 12.73 16.09
N TYR A 212 -7.54 11.92 15.33
CA TYR A 212 -8.11 10.90 14.45
C TYR A 212 -8.89 9.82 15.22
N ALA A 213 -8.32 9.30 16.31
CA ALA A 213 -8.88 8.24 17.15
C ALA A 213 -10.14 8.69 17.90
N LYS A 214 -10.30 10.00 18.14
CA LYS A 214 -11.43 10.60 18.85
C LYS A 214 -12.58 11.03 17.96
N LEU A 215 -12.48 10.89 16.64
CA LEU A 215 -13.61 11.09 15.74
C LEU A 215 -14.81 10.24 16.18
N PRO A 216 -16.06 10.73 16.03
CA PRO A 216 -17.25 9.97 16.40
C PRO A 216 -17.33 8.57 15.78
N ILE A 217 -16.81 8.41 14.56
CA ILE A 217 -16.75 7.13 13.84
C ILE A 217 -15.78 6.11 14.47
N ASN A 218 -14.71 6.59 15.13
CA ASN A 218 -13.66 5.76 15.71
C ASN A 218 -13.88 5.57 17.23
N ASN A 219 -14.16 6.68 17.93
CA ASN A 219 -14.50 6.79 19.34
C ASN A 219 -13.63 5.90 20.26
N LEU A 220 -12.31 6.00 20.12
CA LEU A 220 -11.37 5.16 20.86
C LEU A 220 -11.10 5.70 22.27
N SER A 221 -10.94 4.78 23.21
CA SER A 221 -10.59 5.11 24.60
C SER A 221 -9.16 5.63 24.71
N ASP A 222 -8.90 6.52 25.68
CA ASP A 222 -7.53 7.00 25.96
C ASP A 222 -6.59 5.86 26.33
N LYS A 223 -7.13 4.82 26.99
CA LYS A 223 -6.37 3.60 27.30
C LYS A 223 -5.85 2.93 26.03
N PHE A 224 -6.72 2.76 25.02
CA PHE A 224 -6.30 2.18 23.74
C PHE A 224 -5.25 3.04 23.06
N ILE A 225 -5.48 4.35 22.95
CA ILE A 225 -4.57 5.29 22.28
C ILE A 225 -3.18 5.25 22.94
N ASN A 226 -3.12 5.31 24.27
CA ASN A 226 -1.88 5.26 25.01
C ASN A 226 -1.15 3.91 24.88
N SER A 227 -1.89 2.80 24.94
CA SER A 227 -1.31 1.47 24.72
C SER A 227 -0.76 1.30 23.29
N TYR A 228 -1.49 1.80 22.29
CA TYR A 228 -1.07 1.75 20.89
C TYR A 228 0.20 2.57 20.67
N LYS A 229 0.24 3.82 21.17
CA LYS A 229 1.45 4.66 21.12
C LYS A 229 2.64 4.00 21.81
N GLY A 230 2.44 3.42 22.99
CA GLY A 230 3.50 2.72 23.72
C GLY A 230 4.05 1.52 22.95
N LEU A 231 3.17 0.77 22.28
CA LEU A 231 3.58 -0.36 21.44
C LEU A 231 4.38 0.10 20.22
N LEU A 232 3.91 1.13 19.50
CA LEU A 232 4.65 1.69 18.36
C LEU A 232 6.03 2.20 18.79
N GLN A 233 6.12 2.90 19.92
CA GLN A 233 7.39 3.35 20.46
C GLN A 233 8.33 2.17 20.79
N SER A 234 7.81 1.07 21.34
CA SER A 234 8.63 -0.11 21.64
C SER A 234 9.15 -0.85 20.40
N LEU A 235 8.50 -0.63 19.25
CA LEU A 235 8.82 -1.23 17.96
C LEU A 235 9.59 -0.26 17.04
N ASP A 236 9.98 0.91 17.54
CA ASP A 236 10.61 2.00 16.76
C ASP A 236 9.78 2.47 15.55
N ILE A 237 8.45 2.39 15.67
CA ILE A 237 7.51 2.91 14.68
C ILE A 237 7.14 4.34 15.08
N GLY A 238 7.43 5.30 14.19
CA GLY A 238 7.21 6.71 14.43
C GLY A 238 5.86 7.23 13.95
N PHE A 239 5.62 8.52 14.19
CA PHE A 239 4.55 9.28 13.55
C PHE A 239 5.12 10.32 12.59
N LEU A 240 4.41 10.60 11.49
CA LEU A 240 4.61 11.81 10.71
C LEU A 240 4.01 12.99 11.50
N SER A 241 4.72 14.10 11.54
CA SER A 241 4.16 15.35 12.06
C SER A 241 3.11 15.92 11.11
N ILE A 242 2.24 16.78 11.62
CA ILE A 242 1.24 17.49 10.81
C ILE A 242 1.88 18.22 9.63
N ASP A 243 3.02 18.89 9.86
CA ASP A 243 3.72 19.63 8.81
C ASP A 243 4.37 18.72 7.76
N GLU A 244 4.88 17.55 8.16
CA GLU A 244 5.37 16.55 7.19
C GLU A 244 4.24 16.00 6.32
N VAL A 245 3.08 15.73 6.90
CA VAL A 245 1.91 15.26 6.14
C VAL A 245 1.42 16.36 5.19
N LYS A 246 1.29 17.62 5.66
CA LYS A 246 0.94 18.77 4.80
C LYS A 246 1.91 18.92 3.63
N SER A 247 3.21 18.88 3.91
CA SER A 247 4.24 19.01 2.89
C SER A 247 4.18 17.89 1.85
N LYS A 248 3.85 16.66 2.24
CA LYS A 248 3.72 15.52 1.32
C LYS A 248 2.44 15.59 0.47
N LEU A 249 1.35 16.13 1.04
CA LEU A 249 0.07 16.32 0.34
C LEU A 249 -0.01 17.61 -0.49
N GLU A 250 0.99 18.49 -0.37
CA GLU A 250 0.98 19.83 -0.99
C GLU A 250 -0.21 20.70 -0.52
N LEU A 251 -0.60 20.58 0.75
CA LEU A 251 -1.67 21.34 1.43
C LEU A 251 -1.17 22.60 2.16
#